data_AF-A0AB94IFT5-F1
#
_entry.id   AF-A0AB94IFT5-F1
#
_cell.length_a   1.000
_cell.length_b   1.000
_cell.length_c   1.000
_cell.angle_alpha   90.00
_cell.angle_beta   90.00
_cell.angle_gamma   90.00
#
_symmetry.space_group_name_H-M   'P 1'
#
loop_
_entity.id
_entity.type
_entity.pdbx_description
1 polymer ?
#
loop_
_entity_poly.entity_id
_entity_poly.type
_entity_poly.pdbx_seq_one_letter_code
_entity_poly.pdbx_strand_id
1 'polypeptide(L)'
;MKKSKIFFMSTLLIILLVGMSACSNSSSDVTSTENQSKSDNISQSTDDSSQSNDSSTANTVKSENGDDNGSGSTLSENSEASTGDKKDKGKLTQYSSEEIEYARVWLQLGPNQEIDELNIQHIAVGTPLNPGDEADVSYPEDVIQLAGSRLVDGVVTYSGNGDGTINVYNVPLRWYGGLSRPDNVSVDEIREEMKNIINNTKLVYVDTGDEERIIELIKLLNVHH
;
A
#
# COMPACT_ATOMS: atom_id res chain seq x y z
N MET A 1 27.17 43.37 36.83
CA MET A 1 25.91 43.45 36.05
C MET A 1 25.61 42.10 35.41
N LYS A 2 24.75 41.24 35.99
CA LYS A 2 24.36 39.95 35.37
C LYS A 2 23.05 39.32 35.88
N LYS A 3 22.28 40.02 36.72
CA LYS A 3 21.03 39.49 37.31
C LYS A 3 19.74 40.07 36.68
N SER A 4 19.85 41.04 35.77
CA SER A 4 18.66 41.68 35.17
C SER A 4 18.06 40.91 34.00
N LYS A 5 18.77 39.97 33.37
CA LYS A 5 18.28 39.26 32.17
C LYS A 5 17.37 38.06 32.46
N ILE A 6 17.41 37.53 33.70
CA ILE A 6 16.59 36.38 34.11
C ILE A 6 15.14 36.79 34.42
N PHE A 7 14.92 38.02 34.89
CA PHE A 7 13.57 38.51 35.17
C PHE A 7 12.75 38.76 33.90
N PHE A 8 13.36 39.23 32.81
CA PHE A 8 12.64 39.48 31.55
C PHE A 8 12.17 38.20 30.82
N MET A 9 12.88 37.07 30.98
CA MET A 9 12.48 35.79 30.39
C MET A 9 11.32 35.13 31.14
N SER A 10 11.22 35.33 32.46
CA SER A 10 10.14 34.76 33.26
C SER A 10 8.79 35.48 33.06
N THR A 11 8.81 36.76 32.68
CA THR A 11 7.57 37.52 32.40
C THR A 11 6.98 37.24 31.01
N LEU A 12 7.79 36.81 30.04
CA LEU A 12 7.32 36.52 28.68
C LEU A 12 6.56 35.17 28.61
N LEU A 13 6.91 34.21 29.47
CA LEU A 13 6.30 32.87 29.49
C LEU A 13 4.88 32.85 30.10
N ILE A 14 4.55 33.81 30.97
CA ILE A 14 3.24 33.87 31.67
C ILE A 14 2.16 34.49 30.76
N ILE A 15 2.54 35.35 29.81
CA ILE A 15 1.61 36.02 28.88
C ILE A 15 1.09 35.06 27.78
N LEU A 16 1.83 33.98 27.49
CA LEU A 16 1.44 33.00 26.47
C LEU A 16 0.33 32.03 26.92
N LEU A 17 0.01 31.96 28.22
CA LEU A 17 -0.90 30.96 28.81
C LEU A 17 -2.34 31.46 29.02
N VAL A 18 -2.68 32.70 28.67
CA VAL A 18 -3.99 33.32 28.97
C VAL A 18 -4.90 33.50 27.74
N GLY A 19 -4.58 32.89 26.59
CA GLY A 19 -5.34 33.12 25.37
C GLY A 19 -5.67 31.86 24.59
N MET A 20 -6.71 31.12 24.99
CA MET A 20 -7.71 30.51 24.09
C MET A 20 -8.74 29.73 24.91
N SER A 21 -9.74 30.45 25.40
CA SER A 21 -11.06 29.91 25.76
C SER A 21 -12.10 30.88 25.22
N ALA A 22 -12.52 30.64 23.98
CA ALA A 22 -13.72 31.21 23.41
C ALA A 22 -14.54 30.06 22.80
N CYS A 23 -15.49 29.57 23.58
CA CYS A 23 -16.62 28.80 23.08
C CYS A 23 -17.51 29.72 22.23
N SER A 24 -18.14 29.20 21.19
CA SER A 24 -19.61 29.17 21.08
C SER A 24 -20.07 28.83 19.66
N ASN A 25 -20.50 27.57 19.52
CA ASN A 25 -21.70 27.11 18.83
C ASN A 25 -22.47 28.10 17.93
N SER A 26 -22.57 27.79 16.64
CA SER A 26 -23.77 28.07 15.86
C SER A 26 -24.09 26.85 14.97
N SER A 27 -24.95 25.97 15.47
CA SER A 27 -25.78 25.13 14.61
C SER A 27 -26.73 26.01 13.83
N SER A 28 -26.76 25.84 12.52
CA SER A 28 -27.90 26.20 11.69
C SER A 28 -27.98 25.20 10.54
N ASP A 29 -28.86 24.23 10.77
CA ASP A 29 -29.78 23.61 9.83
C ASP A 29 -29.30 23.20 8.43
N VAL A 30 -29.27 21.87 8.29
CA VAL A 30 -29.82 21.10 7.19
C VAL A 30 -30.69 21.89 6.20
N THR A 31 -30.32 21.85 4.93
CA THR A 31 -31.30 21.84 3.85
C THR A 31 -30.90 20.75 2.89
N SER A 32 -31.46 19.57 3.13
CA SER A 32 -31.63 18.54 2.12
C SER A 32 -32.42 19.13 0.95
N THR A 33 -31.82 19.19 -0.23
CA THR A 33 -32.59 19.30 -1.48
C THR A 33 -32.50 17.96 -2.18
N GLU A 34 -33.47 17.12 -1.84
CA GLU A 34 -33.85 15.94 -2.60
C GLU A 34 -34.57 16.44 -3.87
N ASN A 35 -33.98 16.22 -5.04
CA ASN A 35 -34.72 16.30 -6.30
C ASN A 35 -34.81 14.89 -6.89
N GLN A 36 -35.89 14.25 -6.45
CA GLN A 36 -36.50 13.09 -7.06
C GLN A 36 -37.13 13.52 -8.41
N SER A 37 -36.65 12.94 -9.51
CA SER A 37 -37.37 12.91 -10.77
C SER A 37 -37.79 11.48 -11.05
N LYS A 38 -39.07 11.19 -10.78
CA LYS A 38 -39.80 9.99 -11.18
C LYS A 38 -40.71 10.37 -12.37
N SER A 39 -40.98 9.36 -13.22
CA SER A 39 -41.93 9.26 -14.34
C SER A 39 -41.22 9.11 -15.70
N ASP A 40 -41.58 8.18 -16.58
CA ASP A 40 -42.63 7.16 -16.52
C ASP A 40 -42.33 6.00 -17.49
N ASN A 41 -43.03 4.92 -17.19
CA ASN A 41 -43.00 3.56 -17.71
C ASN A 41 -43.75 3.42 -19.06
N ILE A 42 -43.69 2.18 -19.60
CA ILE A 42 -44.56 1.48 -20.57
C ILE A 42 -43.83 1.17 -21.89
N SER A 43 -43.22 -0.01 -22.07
CA SER A 43 -43.73 -1.40 -22.10
C SER A 43 -44.19 -1.81 -23.51
N GLN A 44 -43.68 -2.95 -24.00
CA GLN A 44 -44.41 -4.16 -24.42
C GLN A 44 -43.46 -5.00 -25.30
N SER A 45 -42.92 -6.14 -24.80
CA SER A 45 -43.42 -7.52 -24.98
C SER A 45 -43.23 -8.02 -26.43
N THR A 46 -42.72 -9.22 -26.74
CA THR A 46 -43.02 -10.56 -26.21
C THR A 46 -41.95 -11.57 -26.68
N ASP A 47 -41.74 -12.62 -25.88
CA ASP A 47 -41.65 -14.08 -26.18
C ASP A 47 -41.25 -14.53 -27.61
N ASP A 48 -40.51 -15.62 -27.81
CA ASP A 48 -40.81 -16.95 -27.28
C ASP A 48 -39.67 -17.95 -27.53
N SER A 49 -39.53 -18.87 -26.57
CA SER A 49 -39.16 -20.30 -26.63
C SER A 49 -38.33 -20.87 -27.80
N SER A 50 -37.30 -21.67 -27.46
CA SER A 50 -37.45 -23.14 -27.51
C SER A 50 -36.19 -23.91 -27.06
N GLN A 51 -36.45 -24.86 -26.15
CA GLN A 51 -35.60 -26.00 -25.79
C GLN A 51 -35.29 -26.87 -27.01
N SER A 52 -34.16 -27.59 -27.00
CA SER A 52 -34.16 -29.06 -26.94
C SER A 52 -32.76 -29.70 -27.06
N ASN A 53 -32.55 -30.64 -26.12
CA ASN A 53 -31.99 -32.00 -26.26
C ASN A 53 -30.52 -32.17 -26.71
N ASP A 54 -29.63 -32.72 -25.88
CA ASP A 54 -29.55 -34.09 -25.29
C ASP A 54 -28.61 -34.99 -26.11
N SER A 55 -27.84 -35.77 -25.33
CA SER A 55 -27.23 -37.05 -25.65
C SER A 55 -25.76 -37.13 -26.11
N SER A 56 -24.94 -37.47 -25.12
CA SER A 56 -24.12 -38.70 -25.03
C SER A 56 -22.95 -38.92 -26.01
N THR A 57 -21.76 -39.17 -25.46
CA THR A 57 -21.22 -40.53 -25.19
C THR A 57 -19.71 -40.50 -24.98
N ALA A 58 -19.28 -41.23 -23.95
CA ALA A 58 -17.91 -41.48 -23.55
C ALA A 58 -17.09 -42.24 -24.60
N ASN A 59 -15.76 -42.10 -24.53
CA ASN A 59 -14.86 -43.19 -24.85
C ASN A 59 -13.71 -43.24 -23.85
N THR A 60 -13.71 -44.34 -23.10
CA THR A 60 -12.64 -44.91 -22.29
C THR A 60 -11.64 -45.60 -23.22
N VAL A 61 -10.33 -45.41 -23.02
CA VAL A 61 -9.34 -46.52 -23.07
C VAL A 61 -8.20 -46.20 -22.08
N LYS A 62 -7.87 -47.26 -21.33
CA LYS A 62 -6.94 -47.42 -20.22
C LYS A 62 -5.64 -48.08 -20.72
N SER A 63 -4.62 -48.08 -19.86
CA SER A 63 -3.51 -49.06 -19.74
C SER A 63 -2.25 -48.80 -20.56
N GLU A 64 -1.03 -49.07 -20.10
CA GLU A 64 -0.42 -49.40 -18.79
C GLU A 64 1.10 -49.52 -19.03
N ASN A 65 1.87 -49.16 -18.01
CA ASN A 65 3.12 -49.76 -17.49
C ASN A 65 4.38 -50.01 -18.35
N GLY A 66 5.50 -49.67 -17.71
CA GLY A 66 6.84 -50.22 -17.95
C GLY A 66 7.82 -49.73 -16.87
N ASP A 67 7.88 -50.45 -15.74
CA ASP A 67 8.95 -50.40 -14.72
C ASP A 67 10.32 -50.83 -15.31
N ASP A 68 11.43 -50.30 -14.79
CA ASP A 68 12.53 -51.09 -14.15
C ASP A 68 13.64 -50.19 -13.56
N ASN A 69 13.60 -50.01 -12.24
CA ASN A 69 14.62 -50.32 -11.22
C ASN A 69 16.13 -50.01 -11.39
N GLY A 70 16.70 -49.38 -10.34
CA GLY A 70 17.93 -49.87 -9.69
C GLY A 70 19.21 -49.02 -9.80
N SER A 71 19.62 -48.38 -8.70
CA SER A 71 20.90 -48.65 -7.99
C SER A 71 21.27 -47.49 -7.06
N GLY A 72 21.65 -47.83 -5.82
CA GLY A 72 21.87 -46.89 -4.73
C GLY A 72 23.26 -46.23 -4.70
N SER A 73 23.37 -45.19 -3.88
CA SER A 73 24.62 -44.82 -3.21
C SER A 73 24.30 -44.08 -1.90
N THR A 74 24.61 -44.74 -0.80
CA THR A 74 24.77 -44.17 0.54
C THR A 74 26.15 -43.52 0.64
N LEU A 75 26.21 -42.22 0.94
CA LEU A 75 27.36 -41.63 1.65
C LEU A 75 26.87 -40.52 2.59
N SER A 76 26.93 -40.82 3.89
CA SER A 76 26.96 -39.85 4.97
C SER A 76 28.24 -39.03 4.88
N GLU A 77 28.13 -37.71 5.00
CA GLU A 77 29.16 -36.91 5.64
C GLU A 77 28.55 -36.04 6.74
N ASN A 78 29.09 -36.28 7.92
CA ASN A 78 28.91 -35.59 9.18
C ASN A 78 29.47 -34.16 9.06
N SER A 79 28.68 -33.16 9.43
CA SER A 79 29.20 -31.82 9.74
C SER A 79 28.55 -31.34 11.02
N GLU A 80 29.40 -31.27 12.04
CA GLU A 80 29.11 -30.92 13.41
C GLU A 80 28.65 -29.46 13.55
N ALA A 81 27.68 -29.27 14.44
CA ALA A 81 27.45 -28.10 15.28
C ALA A 81 27.69 -26.69 14.69
N SER A 82 26.59 -26.06 14.29
CA SER A 82 26.26 -24.74 14.85
C SER A 82 24.85 -24.80 15.43
N THR A 83 24.78 -25.05 16.74
CA THR A 83 23.61 -24.72 17.57
C THR A 83 23.59 -23.20 17.78
N GLY A 84 23.23 -22.48 16.72
CA GLY A 84 22.75 -21.10 16.78
C GLY A 84 21.26 -21.11 16.39
N ASP A 85 20.40 -20.89 17.38
CA ASP A 85 18.97 -20.57 17.29
C ASP A 85 18.12 -21.39 16.30
N LYS A 86 17.78 -22.60 16.73
CA LYS A 86 16.63 -23.38 16.20
C LYS A 86 15.35 -23.09 17.00
N LYS A 87 15.04 -21.83 17.30
CA LYS A 87 13.79 -21.50 18.01
C LYS A 87 12.72 -20.83 17.16
N ASP A 88 13.08 -20.15 16.07
CA ASP A 88 12.10 -19.34 15.34
C ASP A 88 12.06 -19.55 13.81
N LYS A 89 12.92 -20.42 13.25
CA LYS A 89 12.90 -20.75 11.81
C LYS A 89 11.57 -21.42 11.43
N GLY A 90 10.61 -20.62 10.96
CA GLY A 90 9.32 -21.10 10.48
C GLY A 90 8.10 -20.32 10.94
N LYS A 91 8.23 -19.23 11.72
CA LYS A 91 7.03 -18.46 12.12
C LYS A 91 6.38 -17.74 10.94
N LEU A 92 7.19 -17.31 9.97
CA LEU A 92 6.69 -16.61 8.79
C LEU A 92 6.07 -17.52 7.72
N THR A 93 6.23 -18.85 7.81
CA THR A 93 5.77 -19.78 6.74
C THR A 93 4.25 -19.87 6.61
N GLN A 94 3.51 -19.35 7.60
CA GLN A 94 2.06 -19.27 7.56
C GLN A 94 1.53 -18.05 6.80
N TYR A 95 2.40 -17.08 6.49
CA TYR A 95 2.06 -15.86 5.77
C TYR A 95 2.49 -15.94 4.31
N SER A 96 1.80 -15.21 3.45
CA SER A 96 2.17 -15.13 2.04
C SER A 96 3.47 -14.34 1.86
N SER A 97 4.15 -14.56 0.73
CA SER A 97 5.34 -13.78 0.38
C SER A 97 5.03 -12.28 0.29
N GLU A 98 3.83 -11.92 -0.16
CA GLU A 98 3.36 -10.54 -0.29
C GLU A 98 3.18 -9.89 1.09
N GLU A 99 2.50 -10.56 2.02
CA GLU A 99 2.33 -10.08 3.40
C GLU A 99 3.69 -9.81 4.07
N ILE A 100 4.63 -10.75 3.89
CA ILE A 100 5.99 -10.64 4.40
C ILE A 100 6.74 -9.48 3.74
N GLU A 101 6.58 -9.31 2.42
CA GLU A 101 7.20 -8.20 1.68
C GLU A 101 6.68 -6.85 2.17
N TYR A 102 5.35 -6.66 2.26
CA TYR A 102 4.74 -5.41 2.71
C TYR A 102 5.23 -5.01 4.10
N ALA A 103 5.25 -5.97 5.03
CA ALA A 103 5.73 -5.74 6.39
C ALA A 103 7.23 -5.41 6.42
N ARG A 104 8.08 -6.08 5.64
CA ARG A 104 9.51 -5.77 5.58
C ARG A 104 9.79 -4.41 4.96
N VAL A 105 9.11 -4.08 3.87
CA VAL A 105 9.26 -2.77 3.22
C VAL A 105 8.84 -1.67 4.18
N TRP A 106 7.72 -1.82 4.88
CA TRP A 106 7.30 -0.84 5.88
C TRP A 106 8.25 -0.78 7.08
N LEU A 107 8.73 -1.92 7.59
CA LEU A 107 9.68 -1.95 8.70
C LEU A 107 10.98 -1.17 8.39
N GLN A 108 11.43 -1.26 7.13
CA GLN A 108 12.68 -0.65 6.69
C GLN A 108 12.51 0.80 6.22
N LEU A 109 11.40 1.13 5.56
CA LEU A 109 11.21 2.42 4.86
C LEU A 109 10.03 3.24 5.35
N GLY A 110 9.12 2.64 6.14
CA GLY A 110 7.97 3.30 6.75
C GLY A 110 8.41 4.45 7.65
N PRO A 111 7.92 5.69 7.42
CA PRO A 111 8.33 6.85 8.21
C PRO A 111 7.95 6.75 9.70
N ASN A 112 6.85 6.05 9.99
CA ASN A 112 6.39 5.76 11.35
C ASN A 112 6.16 4.26 11.53
N GLN A 113 6.74 3.69 12.58
CA GLN A 113 6.58 2.27 12.95
C GLN A 113 5.43 2.05 13.94
N GLU A 114 4.98 3.12 14.61
CA GLU A 114 3.89 3.09 15.58
C GLU A 114 2.57 3.41 14.89
N ILE A 115 2.10 2.49 14.04
CA ILE A 115 0.86 2.62 13.27
C ILE A 115 -0.24 1.71 13.81
N ASP A 116 -1.49 2.13 13.63
CA ASP A 116 -2.66 1.34 14.03
C ASP A 116 -3.12 0.39 12.91
N GLU A 117 -2.79 0.72 11.65
CA GLU A 117 -3.15 -0.04 10.44
C GLU A 117 -2.16 0.29 9.33
N LEU A 118 -1.83 -0.71 8.52
CA LEU A 118 -1.02 -0.60 7.32
C LEU A 118 -1.89 -0.88 6.09
N ASN A 119 -2.23 0.15 5.34
CA ASN A 119 -3.06 0.06 4.13
C ASN A 119 -2.20 -0.29 2.92
N ILE A 120 -2.68 -1.23 2.11
CA ILE A 120 -2.00 -1.71 0.91
C ILE A 120 -2.89 -1.44 -0.29
N GLN A 121 -2.34 -0.72 -1.27
CA GLN A 121 -2.99 -0.45 -2.54
C GLN A 121 -2.10 -0.91 -3.69
N HIS A 122 -2.66 -1.73 -4.56
CA HIS A 122 -2.04 -2.09 -5.84
C HIS A 122 -2.45 -1.07 -6.90
N ILE A 123 -1.48 -0.53 -7.61
CA ILE A 123 -1.68 0.47 -8.65
C ILE A 123 -1.13 -0.11 -9.95
N ALA A 124 -2.03 -0.31 -10.92
CA ALA A 124 -1.66 -0.90 -12.20
C ALA A 124 -0.82 0.07 -13.05
N VAL A 125 0.04 -0.50 -13.89
CA VAL A 125 0.74 0.21 -14.95
C VAL A 125 -0.20 1.10 -15.77
N GLY A 126 0.27 2.28 -16.15
CA GLY A 126 -0.51 3.26 -16.91
C GLY A 126 -1.49 4.09 -16.06
N THR A 127 -1.68 3.77 -14.78
CA THR A 127 -2.45 4.64 -13.87
C THR A 127 -1.77 6.00 -13.74
N PRO A 128 -2.50 7.14 -13.85
CA PRO A 128 -1.93 8.46 -13.65
C PRO A 128 -1.37 8.65 -12.23
N LEU A 129 -0.20 9.28 -12.10
CA LEU A 129 0.41 9.63 -10.80
C LEU A 129 -0.45 10.64 -10.01
N ASN A 130 -1.19 11.51 -10.70
CA ASN A 130 -2.12 12.46 -10.12
C ASN A 130 -3.43 12.48 -10.94
N PRO A 131 -4.41 11.61 -10.62
CA PRO A 131 -5.66 11.56 -11.35
C PRO A 131 -6.37 12.92 -11.40
N GLY A 132 -6.72 13.37 -12.61
CA GLY A 132 -7.39 14.64 -12.84
C GLY A 132 -6.47 15.85 -13.07
N ASP A 133 -5.14 15.67 -13.02
CA ASP A 133 -4.17 16.71 -13.41
C ASP A 133 -3.84 16.65 -14.91
N GLU A 134 -3.55 17.81 -15.50
CA GLU A 134 -3.23 17.98 -16.93
C GLU A 134 -1.79 17.55 -17.31
N ALA A 135 -0.93 17.28 -16.33
CA ALA A 135 0.44 16.83 -16.57
C ALA A 135 0.50 15.45 -17.24
N ASP A 136 -0.50 14.58 -17.02
CA ASP A 136 -0.71 13.29 -17.69
C ASP A 136 0.54 12.38 -17.69
N VAL A 137 1.13 12.19 -16.51
CA VAL A 137 2.24 11.25 -16.30
C VAL A 137 1.71 10.04 -15.52
N SER A 138 2.02 8.85 -16.01
CA SER A 138 1.54 7.58 -15.46
C SER A 138 2.66 6.69 -14.96
N TYR A 139 2.31 5.73 -14.09
CA TYR A 139 3.23 4.70 -13.63
C TYR A 139 3.70 3.83 -14.80
N PRO A 140 5.02 3.58 -14.94
CA PRO A 140 5.57 2.79 -16.04
C PRO A 140 5.43 1.27 -15.84
N GLU A 141 5.08 0.83 -14.64
CA GLU A 141 4.92 -0.56 -14.22
C GLU A 141 3.89 -0.67 -13.09
N ASP A 142 3.54 -1.89 -12.69
CA ASP A 142 2.69 -2.12 -11.52
C ASP A 142 3.46 -1.72 -10.25
N VAL A 143 2.81 -0.96 -9.37
CA VAL A 143 3.40 -0.52 -8.10
C VAL A 143 2.48 -0.83 -6.93
N ILE A 144 3.07 -0.94 -5.76
CA ILE A 144 2.40 -1.12 -4.47
C ILE A 144 2.60 0.15 -3.67
N GLN A 145 1.52 0.68 -3.10
CA GLN A 145 1.55 1.78 -2.15
C GLN A 145 1.17 1.27 -0.76
N LEU A 146 2.07 1.49 0.20
CA LEU A 146 1.88 1.21 1.62
C LEU A 146 1.65 2.53 2.35
N ALA A 147 0.60 2.63 3.16
CA ALA A 147 0.31 3.85 3.91
C ALA A 147 -0.17 3.52 5.33
N GLY A 148 0.27 4.30 6.32
CA GLY A 148 -0.36 4.24 7.64
C GLY A 148 -1.74 4.89 7.64
N SER A 149 -2.56 4.60 8.66
CA SER A 149 -3.92 5.14 8.75
C SER A 149 -3.98 6.66 8.95
N ARG A 150 -2.93 7.27 9.50
CA ARG A 150 -2.86 8.72 9.73
C ARG A 150 -1.89 9.36 8.75
N LEU A 151 -2.16 10.59 8.32
CA LEU A 151 -1.29 11.31 7.38
C LEU A 151 0.16 11.43 7.86
N VAL A 152 0.37 11.54 9.17
CA VAL A 152 1.70 11.64 9.79
C VAL A 152 2.48 10.31 9.73
N ASP A 153 1.80 9.20 9.49
CA ASP A 153 2.43 7.88 9.38
C ASP A 153 3.17 7.71 8.05
N GLY A 154 2.73 8.46 7.04
CA GLY A 154 3.39 8.57 5.74
C GLY A 154 3.01 7.44 4.77
N VAL A 155 3.80 7.36 3.70
CA VAL A 155 3.56 6.47 2.56
C VAL A 155 4.89 5.95 2.01
N VAL A 156 4.88 4.74 1.47
CA VAL A 156 5.95 4.19 0.64
C VAL A 156 5.31 3.67 -0.65
N THR A 157 5.81 4.09 -1.82
CA THR A 157 5.36 3.57 -3.12
C THR A 157 6.54 2.88 -3.80
N TYR A 158 6.37 1.64 -4.24
CA TYR A 158 7.47 0.86 -4.81
C TYR A 158 6.99 -0.19 -5.80
N SER A 159 7.90 -0.69 -6.65
CA SER A 159 7.72 -1.93 -7.42
C SER A 159 8.68 -3.01 -6.95
N GLY A 160 8.23 -4.27 -6.94
CA GLY A 160 9.05 -5.43 -6.56
C GLY A 160 9.78 -6.04 -7.75
N ASN A 161 11.07 -6.33 -7.61
CA ASN A 161 11.89 -6.94 -8.67
C ASN A 161 11.93 -8.48 -8.62
N GLY A 162 11.37 -9.09 -7.56
CA GLY A 162 11.33 -10.55 -7.36
C GLY A 162 12.66 -11.18 -6.91
N ASP A 163 13.72 -10.40 -6.73
CA ASP A 163 15.05 -10.83 -6.31
C ASP A 163 15.42 -10.36 -4.88
N GLY A 164 14.45 -9.84 -4.14
CA GLY A 164 14.65 -9.20 -2.83
C GLY A 164 15.02 -7.72 -2.91
N THR A 165 15.03 -7.12 -4.10
CA THR A 165 15.14 -5.68 -4.29
C THR A 165 13.82 -5.06 -4.77
N ILE A 166 13.70 -3.74 -4.54
CA ILE A 166 12.56 -2.92 -4.94
C ILE A 166 13.02 -1.62 -5.58
N ASN A 167 12.20 -1.03 -6.45
CA ASN A 167 12.37 0.33 -6.94
C ASN A 167 11.42 1.27 -6.18
N VAL A 168 11.96 2.15 -5.35
CA VAL A 168 11.18 3.10 -4.54
C VAL A 168 10.91 4.37 -5.33
N TYR A 169 9.64 4.77 -5.40
CA TYR A 169 9.17 5.98 -6.04
C TYR A 169 8.94 7.08 -4.99
N ASN A 170 9.40 8.29 -5.28
CA ASN A 170 9.15 9.45 -4.43
C ASN A 170 7.86 10.18 -4.81
N VAL A 171 6.73 9.45 -4.81
CA VAL A 171 5.41 10.02 -5.09
C VAL A 171 4.80 10.55 -3.79
N PRO A 172 4.37 11.82 -3.73
CA PRO A 172 3.70 12.34 -2.54
C PRO A 172 2.33 11.70 -2.37
N LEU A 173 1.93 11.43 -1.13
CA LEU A 173 0.55 10.98 -0.83
C LEU A 173 -0.51 12.00 -1.28
N ARG A 174 -0.16 13.29 -1.22
CA ARG A 174 -1.01 14.41 -1.63
C ARG A 174 -0.20 15.45 -2.40
N TRP A 175 -0.50 15.59 -3.68
CA TRP A 175 -0.02 16.69 -4.50
C TRP A 175 -0.47 18.03 -3.89
N TYR A 176 0.46 18.97 -3.76
CA TYR A 176 0.22 20.31 -3.18
C TYR A 176 -0.48 20.29 -1.81
N GLY A 177 -0.27 19.26 -1.00
CA GLY A 177 -0.95 19.10 0.29
C GLY A 177 -2.46 18.85 0.18
N GLY A 178 -2.95 18.47 -1.00
CA GLY A 178 -4.37 18.27 -1.29
C GLY A 178 -5.09 19.54 -1.75
N LEU A 179 -4.36 20.61 -2.02
CA LEU A 179 -4.90 21.83 -2.64
C LEU A 179 -4.75 21.78 -4.16
N SER A 180 -5.44 22.71 -4.84
CA SER A 180 -5.21 22.93 -6.26
C SER A 180 -3.78 23.39 -6.52
N ARG A 181 -3.26 23.01 -7.69
CA ARG A 181 -2.00 23.52 -8.23
C ARG A 181 -1.94 25.06 -8.11
N PRO A 182 -0.84 25.64 -7.61
CA PRO A 182 -0.67 27.09 -7.59
C PRO A 182 -0.62 27.69 -9.01
N ASP A 183 -1.25 28.85 -9.20
CA ASP A 183 -1.33 29.53 -10.51
C ASP A 183 0.02 29.91 -11.11
N ASN A 184 1.06 30.02 -10.27
CA ASN A 184 2.41 30.37 -10.69
C ASN A 184 3.26 29.18 -11.16
N VAL A 185 2.71 27.96 -11.13
CA VAL A 185 3.40 26.74 -11.56
C VAL A 185 2.77 26.25 -12.87
N SER A 186 3.61 26.10 -13.91
CA SER A 186 3.13 25.67 -15.23
C SER A 186 2.90 24.16 -15.30
N VAL A 187 1.98 23.73 -16.18
CA VAL A 187 1.72 22.29 -16.43
C VAL A 187 3.00 21.57 -16.89
N ASP A 188 3.82 22.22 -17.72
CA ASP A 188 5.04 21.63 -18.25
C ASP A 188 6.09 21.40 -17.15
N GLU A 189 6.23 22.35 -16.22
CA GLU A 189 7.14 22.21 -15.07
C GLU A 189 6.77 21.00 -14.20
N ILE A 190 5.47 20.83 -13.93
CA ILE A 190 4.96 19.70 -13.14
C ILE A 190 5.12 18.39 -13.88
N ARG A 191 4.86 18.39 -15.18
CA ARG A 191 5.07 17.19 -16.01
C ARG A 191 6.52 16.74 -15.95
N GLU A 192 7.48 17.65 -16.00
CA GLU A 192 8.89 17.30 -15.86
C GLU A 192 9.24 16.83 -14.44
N GLU A 193 8.66 17.41 -13.39
CA GLU A 193 8.80 16.91 -12.01
C GLU A 193 8.25 15.47 -11.86
N MET A 194 7.06 15.21 -12.41
CA MET A 194 6.43 13.89 -12.38
C MET A 194 7.21 12.85 -13.19
N LYS A 195 7.71 13.24 -14.38
CA LYS A 195 8.62 12.39 -15.16
C LYS A 195 9.91 12.09 -14.41
N ASN A 196 10.45 13.07 -13.69
CA ASN A 196 11.63 12.88 -12.87
C ASN A 196 11.39 11.86 -11.77
N ILE A 197 10.20 11.82 -11.16
CA ILE A 197 9.84 10.81 -10.15
C ILE A 197 9.84 9.39 -10.73
N ILE A 198 9.25 9.18 -11.92
CA ILE A 198 9.20 7.82 -12.52
C ILE A 198 10.55 7.38 -13.12
N ASN A 199 11.40 8.31 -13.55
CA ASN A 199 12.70 8.00 -14.16
C ASN A 199 13.83 7.86 -13.14
N ASN A 200 13.66 8.40 -11.92
CA ASN A 200 14.69 8.39 -10.87
C ASN A 200 14.21 7.67 -9.62
N THR A 201 13.80 6.42 -9.80
CA THR A 201 13.52 5.52 -8.68
C THR A 201 14.79 5.19 -7.92
N LYS A 202 14.64 4.83 -6.65
CA LYS A 202 15.75 4.37 -5.81
C LYS A 202 15.70 2.86 -5.68
N LEU A 203 16.70 2.17 -6.22
CA LEU A 203 16.89 0.73 -6.01
C LEU A 203 17.29 0.47 -4.54
N VAL A 204 16.54 -0.39 -3.87
CA VAL A 204 16.75 -0.75 -2.46
C VAL A 204 16.70 -2.26 -2.29
N TYR A 205 17.66 -2.83 -1.56
CA TYR A 205 17.57 -4.20 -1.07
C TYR A 205 16.72 -4.24 0.21
N VAL A 206 15.76 -5.16 0.26
CA VAL A 206 14.86 -5.34 1.41
C VAL A 206 15.47 -6.36 2.36
N ASP A 207 15.82 -5.91 3.56
CA ASP A 207 16.40 -6.77 4.59
C ASP A 207 15.38 -7.79 5.11
N THR A 208 15.87 -8.96 5.52
CA THR A 208 15.01 -10.01 6.09
C THR A 208 14.32 -9.60 7.37
N GLY A 209 14.89 -8.63 8.11
CA GLY A 209 14.32 -8.01 9.29
C GLY A 209 14.20 -8.93 10.51
N ASP A 210 13.59 -8.39 11.56
CA ASP A 210 13.22 -9.10 12.78
C ASP A 210 11.86 -9.79 12.59
N GLU A 211 11.80 -11.12 12.77
CA GLU A 211 10.60 -11.90 12.46
C GLU A 211 9.41 -11.50 13.33
N GLU A 212 9.62 -11.22 14.61
CA GLU A 212 8.55 -10.79 15.53
C GLU A 212 7.92 -9.47 15.08
N ARG A 213 8.74 -8.47 14.74
CA ARG A 213 8.24 -7.16 14.25
C ARG A 213 7.54 -7.27 12.91
N ILE A 214 8.02 -8.15 12.03
CA ILE A 214 7.33 -8.44 10.76
C ILE A 214 5.95 -9.01 11.05
N ILE A 215 5.84 -9.99 11.95
CA ILE A 215 4.56 -10.59 12.33
C ILE A 215 3.62 -9.57 12.96
N GLU A 216 4.13 -8.62 13.75
CA GLU A 216 3.35 -7.52 14.30
C GLU A 216 2.76 -6.64 13.20
N LEU A 217 3.57 -6.23 12.22
CA LEU A 217 3.11 -5.43 11.08
C LEU A 217 2.14 -6.20 10.18
N ILE A 218 2.36 -7.50 9.95
CA ILE A 218 1.44 -8.34 9.15
C ILE A 218 0.02 -8.33 9.73
N LYS A 219 -0.11 -8.34 11.07
CA LYS A 219 -1.41 -8.31 11.75
C LYS A 219 -2.17 -6.99 11.56
N LEU A 220 -1.48 -5.93 11.12
CA LEU A 220 -2.05 -4.60 10.88
C LEU A 220 -2.40 -4.38 9.41
N LEU A 221 -2.11 -5.34 8.51
CA LEU A 221 -2.36 -5.20 7.08
C LEU A 221 -3.86 -5.06 6.79
N ASN A 222 -4.18 -4.08 5.95
CA ASN A 222 -5.50 -3.87 5.35
C ASN A 222 -5.35 -3.77 3.84
N VAL A 223 -5.58 -4.90 3.15
CA VAL A 223 -5.39 -5.02 1.70
C VAL A 223 -6.66 -4.57 0.98
N HIS A 224 -6.55 -3.54 0.14
CA HIS A 224 -7.64 -3.08 -0.72
C HIS A 224 -7.60 -3.84 -2.04
N HIS A 225 -8.73 -4.48 -2.40
CA HIS A 225 -8.91 -5.21 -3.66
C HIS A 225 -9.53 -4.36 -4.76
#